data_AF-U2M6Q6-F1
#
_entry.id   AF-U2M6Q6-F1
#
_cell.length_a   1.000
_cell.length_b   1.000
_cell.length_c   1.000
_cell.angle_alpha   90.00
_cell.angle_beta   90.00
_cell.angle_gamma   90.00
#
_symmetry.space_group_name_H-M   'P 1'
#
loop_
_entity.id
_entity.type
_entity.pdbx_description
1 polymer ?
#
loop_
_entity_poly.entity_id
_entity_poly.type
_entity_poly.pdbx_seq_one_letter_code
_entity_poly.pdbx_strand_id
1 'polypeptide(L)' 'MKKSVTVSVDSEKLSALEMYLGQKNMKLSEELEKFAEQLYQKYVPSNVREFIELTASKKPSRRTKLTAPVESENQSEQ' A
#
# COMPACT_ATOMS: atom_id res chain seq x y z
N MET A 1 -0.38 -3.54 -0.59
CA MET A 1 0.40 -3.09 -1.78
C MET A 1 0.55 -1.58 -1.65
N LYS A 2 1.77 -1.04 -1.48
CA LYS A 2 1.97 0.40 -1.29
C LYS A 2 2.00 1.09 -2.66
N LYS A 3 1.46 2.31 -2.75
CA LYS A 3 1.51 3.17 -3.94
C LYS A 3 2.39 4.38 -3.60
N SER A 4 3.23 4.82 -4.53
CA SER A 4 4.06 6.03 -4.38
C SER A 4 3.42 7.22 -5.08
N VAL A 5 3.53 8.39 -4.45
CA VAL A 5 3.12 9.68 -5.01
C VAL A 5 4.33 10.61 -4.93
N THR A 6 4.68 11.26 -6.04
CA THR A 6 5.78 12.23 -6.10
C THR A 6 5.22 13.64 -6.03
N VAL A 7 5.78 14.47 -5.15
CA VAL A 7 5.41 15.88 -4.99
C VAL A 7 6.64 16.73 -5.26
N SER A 8 6.51 17.73 -6.12
CA SER A 8 7.56 18.70 -6.40
C SER A 8 7.43 19.91 -5.48
N VAL A 9 8.53 20.29 -4.84
CA VAL A 9 8.64 21.46 -3.96
C VAL A 9 9.87 22.23 -4.38
N ASP A 10 9.83 23.55 -4.21
CA ASP A 10 11.00 24.41 -4.38
C ASP A 10 12.17 23.94 -3.51
N SER A 11 13.38 23.95 -4.08
CA SER A 11 14.57 23.40 -3.42
C SER A 11 14.95 24.15 -2.15
N GLU A 12 14.88 25.48 -2.16
CA GLU A 12 15.27 26.29 -1.00
C GLU A 12 14.28 26.11 0.15
N LYS A 13 12.97 26.07 -0.18
CA LYS A 13 11.92 25.78 0.81
C LYS A 13 12.06 24.37 1.40
N LEU A 14 12.40 23.38 0.57
CA LEU A 14 12.61 22.01 1.01
C LEU A 14 13.80 21.92 1.98
N SER A 15 14.95 22.50 1.63
CA SER A 15 16.13 22.51 2.49
C SER A 15 15.88 23.20 3.83
N ALA A 16 15.19 24.34 3.83
CA ALA A 16 14.81 25.02 5.06
C ALA A 16 13.90 24.12 5.91
N LEU A 17 12.88 23.51 5.31
CA LEU A 17 11.96 22.61 6.00
C LEU A 17 12.68 21.41 6.64
N GLU A 18 13.53 20.73 5.89
CA GLU A 18 14.31 19.58 6.39
C GLU A 18 15.21 19.97 7.56
N MET A 19 15.89 21.12 7.47
CA MET A 19 16.77 21.62 8.53
C MET A 19 16.00 21.87 9.83
N TYR A 20 14.85 22.55 9.77
CA TYR A 20 14.03 22.84 10.94
C TYR A 20 13.30 21.60 11.50
N LEU A 21 12.93 20.64 10.66
CA LEU A 21 12.39 19.36 11.12
C LEU A 21 13.46 18.53 11.83
N GLY A 22 14.69 18.52 11.31
CA GLY A 22 15.83 17.87 11.94
C GLY A 22 16.12 18.41 13.33
N GLN A 23 16.00 19.73 13.54
CA GLN A 23 16.11 20.36 14.86
C GLN A 23 15.07 19.86 15.86
N LYS A 24 13.87 19.53 15.39
CA LYS A 24 12.78 18.95 16.20
C LYS A 24 12.85 17.43 16.30
N ASN A 25 13.92 16.82 15.79
CA ASN A 25 14.10 15.37 15.73
C ASN A 25 12.98 14.66 14.93
N MET A 26 12.39 15.37 13.98
CA MET A 26 11.32 14.91 13.09
C MET A 26 11.86 14.64 11.69
N LYS A 27 11.32 13.63 11.00
CA LYS A 27 11.64 13.37 9.60
C LYS A 27 10.49 13.83 8.69
N LEU A 28 10.84 14.54 7.62
CA LEU A 28 9.87 14.98 6.61
C LEU A 28 9.01 13.83 6.06
N SER A 29 9.62 12.67 5.80
CA SER A 29 8.90 11.49 5.32
C SER A 29 7.82 11.00 6.29
N GLU A 30 8.10 11.01 7.59
CA GLU A 30 7.15 10.55 8.60
C GLU A 30 5.98 11.52 8.75
N GLU A 31 6.26 12.83 8.70
CA GLU A 31 5.21 13.84 8.71
C GLU A 31 4.33 13.76 7.45
N LEU A 32 4.92 13.58 6.27
CA LEU A 32 4.15 13.37 5.04
C LEU A 32 3.28 12.10 5.09
N GLU A 33 3.78 11.01 5.68
CA GLU A 33 3.00 9.77 5.86
C GLU A 33 1.79 10.01 6.79
N LYS A 34 1.99 10.72 7.92
CA LYS A 34 0.90 11.12 8.82
C LYS A 34 -0.10 12.05 8.13
N PHE A 35 0.36 13.03 7.37
CA PHE A 35 -0.51 13.93 6.62
C PHE A 35 -1.33 13.17 5.58
N ALA A 36 -0.74 12.19 4.89
CA ALA A 36 -1.46 11.33 3.95
C ALA A 36 -2.58 10.52 4.64
N GLU A 37 -2.30 9.97 5.83
CA GLU A 37 -3.30 9.25 6.62
C GLU A 37 -4.41 10.18 7.14
N GLN A 38 -4.06 11.39 7.59
CA GLN A 38 -5.04 12.40 7.98
C GLN A 38 -5.93 12.83 6.82
N LEU A 39 -5.36 13.01 5.61
CA LEU A 39 -6.13 13.30 4.41
C LEU A 39 -7.13 12.18 4.12
N TYR A 40 -6.70 10.93 4.22
CA TYR A 40 -7.59 9.77 4.07
C TYR A 40 -8.73 9.80 5.10
N GLN A 41 -8.41 9.99 6.39
CA GLN A 41 -9.44 10.02 7.44
C GLN A 41 -10.41 11.20 7.33
N LYS A 42 -9.92 12.37 6.88
CA LYS A 42 -10.73 13.59 6.77
C LYS A 42 -11.67 13.57 5.57
N TYR A 43 -11.22 13.05 4.43
CA TYR A 43 -11.97 13.13 3.18
C TYR A 43 -12.67 11.83 2.81
N VAL A 44 -12.25 10.68 3.34
CA VAL A 44 -12.91 9.40 3.08
C VAL A 44 -13.96 9.14 4.17
N PRO A 45 -15.26 9.08 3.81
CA PRO A 45 -16.33 8.78 4.74
C PRO A 45 -16.15 7.43 5.45
N SER A 46 -16.64 7.32 6.68
CA SER A 46 -16.43 6.12 7.52
C SER A 46 -16.91 4.82 6.87
N ASN A 47 -18.04 4.84 6.18
CA ASN A 47 -18.57 3.67 5.45
C ASN A 47 -17.60 3.16 4.36
N VAL A 48 -16.91 4.07 3.67
CA VAL A 48 -15.91 3.72 2.66
C VAL A 48 -14.63 3.19 3.33
N ARG A 49 -14.21 3.78 4.45
CA ARG A 49 -13.05 3.32 5.22
C ARG A 49 -13.25 1.90 5.75
N GLU A 50 -14.40 1.63 6.37
CA GLU A 50 -14.78 0.30 6.85
C GLU A 50 -14.80 -0.71 5.69
N PHE A 51 -15.35 -0.34 4.53
CA PHE A 51 -15.34 -1.21 3.36
C PHE A 51 -13.92 -1.56 2.90
N ILE A 52 -13.00 -0.59 2.88
CA ILE A 52 -11.60 -0.79 2.54
C ILE A 52 -10.91 -1.71 3.56
N GLU A 53 -11.17 -1.55 4.87
CA GLU A 53 -10.61 -2.43 5.91
C GLU A 53 -11.14 -3.86 5.82
N LEU A 54 -12.44 -4.04 5.59
CA LEU A 54 -13.09 -5.34 5.37
C LEU A 54 -12.56 -6.05 4.11
N THR A 55 -12.34 -5.31 3.02
CA THR A 55 -11.79 -5.86 1.77
C THR A 55 -10.28 -6.09 1.83
N ALA A 56 -9.52 -5.25 2.54
CA ALA A 56 -8.09 -5.47 2.78
C ALA A 56 -7.84 -6.66 3.72
N SER A 57 -8.72 -6.87 4.70
CA SER A 57 -8.69 -8.03 5.63
C SER A 57 -9.14 -9.32 4.97
N LYS A 58 -10.07 -9.24 4.00
CA LYS A 58 -10.29 -10.28 3.00
C LYS A 58 -9.11 -10.28 2.01
N LYS A 59 -7.93 -10.68 2.48
CA LYS A 59 -6.90 -11.23 1.57
C LYS A 59 -7.63 -12.15 0.59
N PRO A 60 -7.36 -12.09 -0.72
CA PRO A 60 -7.79 -13.14 -1.61
C PRO A 60 -7.12 -14.42 -1.09
N SER A 61 -7.85 -15.18 -0.27
CA SER A 61 -7.56 -16.58 -0.08
C SER A 61 -7.58 -17.13 -1.49
N ARG A 62 -6.40 -17.52 -2.01
CA ARG A 62 -6.30 -18.45 -3.13
C ARG A 62 -7.08 -19.70 -2.74
N ARG A 63 -8.40 -19.66 -2.89
CA ARG A 63 -9.24 -20.83 -2.93
C ARG A 63 -9.33 -21.23 -4.39
N THR A 64 -8.39 -22.07 -4.79
CA THR A 64 -8.73 -23.24 -5.58
C THR A 64 -7.78 -24.35 -5.21
N LYS A 65 -8.17 -25.13 -4.19
CA LYS A 65 -7.80 -26.54 -4.11
C LYS A 65 -8.81 -27.29 -4.98
N LEU A 66 -8.36 -27.88 -6.08
CA LEU A 66 -8.87 -29.14 -6.62
C LEU A 66 -7.65 -29.84 -7.26
N THR A 67 -7.03 -30.73 -6.48
CA THR A 67 -6.96 -32.19 -6.74
C THR A 67 -5.89 -32.60 -7.78
N ALA A 68 -4.72 -33.01 -7.31
CA ALA A 68 -4.02 -34.17 -7.87
C ALA A 68 -4.59 -35.42 -7.16
N PRO A 69 -4.60 -36.66 -7.70
CA PRO A 69 -3.67 -37.30 -8.67
C PRO A 69 -4.44 -37.75 -9.95
N VAL A 70 -3.86 -38.25 -11.05
CA VAL A 70 -3.23 -39.59 -11.23
C VAL A 70 -2.47 -39.62 -12.56
N GLU A 71 -1.30 -40.25 -12.50
CA GLU A 71 -0.52 -40.80 -13.60
C GLU A 71 -1.33 -41.90 -14.34
N SER A 72 -1.41 -41.86 -15.68
CA SER A 72 -1.39 -43.04 -16.57
C SER A 72 -1.51 -42.66 -18.05
N GLU A 73 -0.54 -43.16 -18.80
CA GLU A 73 -0.58 -43.64 -20.19
C GLU A 73 -1.18 -42.76 -21.30
N ASN A 74 -0.30 -42.34 -22.23
CA ASN A 74 -0.57 -42.63 -23.63
C ASN A 74 0.76 -42.86 -24.40
N GLN A 75 1.06 -44.13 -24.66
CA GLN A 75 1.89 -44.54 -25.78
C GLN A 75 1.17 -44.14 -27.09
N SER A 76 1.92 -43.58 -28.04
CA SER A 76 1.66 -43.64 -29.49
C SER A 76 2.95 -43.12 -30.12
N GLU A 77 3.88 -43.99 -30.52
CA GLU A 77 3.90 -44.60 -31.86
C GLU A 77 3.69 -43.56 -32.97
N GLN A 78 4.80 -43.03 -33.50
CA GLN A 78 5.18 -43.15 -34.92
C GLN A 78 6.61 -42.67 -35.14
#